data_AF-A0A9Q3WIB3-F1
#
_entry.id   AF-A0A9Q3WIB3-F1
#
_cell.length_a   1.000
_cell.length_b   1.000
_cell.length_c   1.000
_cell.angle_alpha   90.00
_cell.angle_beta   90.00
_cell.angle_gamma   90.00
#
_symmetry.space_group_name_H-M   'P 1'
#
loop_
_entity.id
_entity.type
_entity.pdbx_description
1 polymer ?
#
loop_
_entity_poly.entity_id
_entity_poly.type
_entity_poly.pdbx_seq_one_letter_code
_entity_poly.pdbx_strand_id
1 'polypeptide(L)'
;MSNVIQLNARRPSFRRLRGLAALIDGFASHRRFGDDVFWLKENAELLNILECTGQAPGQEALEPHLAFYTDLPERLRFFPQYYRFLLSICLDLEDLGMPGDTGAELADWVARQGLPEAELSDLQRAEARRLLARRGVVISSRDAGLTARLHDFISRSQTFALPNKKAAYELTHIVFYLSEYGRRAPDLPAEALVSLEYAGLLAYLEQNADLLAEICVAMRYAGTTPSPIWENWLAGAMGAFSLRSGAQADMQDDYHEYLVCAWAGLAAQRGAPAQAVAPGPVSFHRVAGWRGPLRDISECIYRMGPARSGDWHRMRPQIAAQLSETGHDILTEAEASSPRFDDFFAGFARSSLMRVAG
;
A
#
# COMPACT_ATOMS: atom_id res chain seq x y z
N MET A 1 6.75 -24.68 36.62
CA MET A 1 7.07 -24.56 35.18
C MET A 1 5.78 -24.16 34.48
N SER A 2 5.64 -22.90 34.08
CA SER A 2 4.42 -22.38 33.43
C SER A 2 4.58 -22.58 31.91
N ASN A 3 3.77 -23.46 31.34
CA ASN A 3 3.70 -23.65 29.89
C ASN A 3 3.00 -22.43 29.29
N VAL A 4 3.78 -21.50 28.75
CA VAL A 4 3.26 -20.44 27.89
C VAL A 4 2.95 -21.07 26.54
N ILE A 5 1.67 -21.36 26.30
CA ILE A 5 1.18 -21.71 24.96
C ILE A 5 1.14 -20.38 24.19
N GLN A 6 2.08 -20.17 23.26
CA GLN A 6 1.93 -19.13 22.27
C GLN A 6 0.75 -19.49 21.35
N LEU A 7 -0.37 -18.80 21.56
CA LEU A 7 -1.47 -18.82 20.61
C LEU A 7 -1.02 -18.01 19.38
N ASN A 8 -0.52 -18.69 18.36
CA ASN A 8 -0.36 -18.09 17.04
C ASN A 8 -1.73 -17.58 16.60
N ALA A 9 -1.87 -16.26 16.45
CA ALA A 9 -3.07 -15.66 15.89
C ALA A 9 -3.38 -16.35 14.55
N ARG A 10 -4.55 -16.98 14.44
CA ARG A 10 -4.96 -17.67 13.21
C ARG A 10 -5.02 -16.62 12.10
N ARG A 11 -4.16 -16.78 11.08
CA ARG A 11 -4.19 -15.95 9.87
C ARG A 11 -5.57 -16.09 9.22
N PRO A 12 -6.18 -15.00 8.73
CA PRO A 12 -7.40 -15.10 7.95
C PRO A 12 -7.14 -15.98 6.71
N SER A 13 -8.00 -16.96 6.47
CA SER A 13 -7.92 -17.79 5.27
C SER A 13 -8.54 -17.04 4.09
N PHE A 14 -7.71 -16.46 3.24
CA PHE A 14 -8.15 -15.77 2.03
C PHE A 14 -8.38 -16.76 0.87
N ARG A 15 -9.20 -16.36 -0.11
CA ARG A 15 -9.32 -17.13 -1.36
C ARG A 15 -7.95 -17.17 -2.07
N ARG A 16 -7.60 -18.31 -2.64
CA ARG A 16 -6.31 -18.47 -3.33
C ARG A 16 -6.30 -17.73 -4.66
N LEU A 17 -5.22 -16.99 -4.92
CA LEU A 17 -4.90 -16.48 -6.25
C LEU A 17 -4.71 -17.68 -7.20
N ARG A 18 -5.12 -17.51 -8.47
CA ARG A 18 -4.98 -18.54 -9.49
C ARG A 18 -3.69 -18.35 -10.27
N GLY A 19 -2.97 -19.44 -10.54
CA GLY A 19 -1.70 -19.38 -11.28
C GLY A 19 -0.53 -18.81 -10.47
N LEU A 20 -0.50 -19.03 -9.14
CA LEU A 20 0.56 -18.53 -8.26
C LEU A 20 1.97 -18.87 -8.76
N ALA A 21 2.24 -20.13 -9.14
CA ALA A 21 3.56 -20.52 -9.63
C ALA A 21 3.96 -19.74 -10.90
N ALA A 22 3.02 -19.55 -11.83
CA ALA A 22 3.27 -18.77 -13.05
C ALA A 22 3.45 -17.27 -12.77
N LEU A 23 2.73 -16.72 -11.79
CA LEU A 23 2.90 -15.33 -11.33
C LEU A 23 4.29 -15.14 -10.71
N ILE A 24 4.70 -16.04 -9.81
CA ILE A 24 6.00 -15.99 -9.14
C ILE A 24 7.14 -16.14 -10.15
N ASP A 25 7.06 -17.12 -11.05
CA ASP A 25 8.04 -17.28 -12.14
C ASP A 25 8.08 -16.06 -13.08
N GLY A 26 6.92 -15.51 -13.43
CA GLY A 26 6.80 -14.29 -14.24
C GLY A 26 7.66 -13.15 -13.69
N PHE A 27 7.54 -12.87 -12.40
CA PHE A 27 8.28 -11.80 -11.71
C PHE A 27 9.75 -12.16 -11.45
N ALA A 28 10.04 -13.42 -11.13
CA ALA A 28 11.41 -13.86 -10.84
C ALA A 28 12.27 -13.90 -12.11
N SER A 29 11.71 -14.35 -13.22
CA SER A 29 12.46 -14.83 -14.38
C SER A 29 12.23 -14.03 -15.67
N HIS A 30 11.06 -13.40 -15.85
CA HIS A 30 10.64 -12.90 -17.18
C HIS A 30 10.41 -11.40 -17.28
N ARG A 31 10.17 -10.71 -16.16
CA ARG A 31 9.88 -9.27 -16.16
C ARG A 31 11.12 -8.41 -16.04
N ARG A 32 11.95 -8.66 -15.03
CA ARG A 32 13.18 -7.92 -14.71
C ARG A 32 14.32 -8.89 -14.46
N PHE A 33 15.55 -8.39 -14.38
CA PHE A 33 16.74 -9.19 -14.08
C PHE A 33 17.16 -9.02 -12.60
N GLY A 34 17.65 -10.08 -11.96
CA GLY A 34 17.91 -10.16 -10.51
C GLY A 34 18.92 -9.15 -9.91
N ASP A 35 19.66 -8.43 -10.74
CA ASP A 35 20.61 -7.39 -10.31
C ASP A 35 20.06 -5.95 -10.42
N ASP A 36 18.80 -5.81 -10.87
CA ASP A 36 18.11 -4.52 -11.01
C ASP A 36 17.32 -4.18 -9.73
N VAL A 37 17.42 -2.92 -9.28
CA VAL A 37 16.60 -2.40 -8.17
C VAL A 37 15.11 -2.52 -8.47
N PHE A 38 14.70 -2.43 -9.73
CA PHE A 38 13.31 -2.67 -10.11
C PHE A 38 12.89 -4.13 -9.90
N TRP A 39 13.78 -5.09 -10.12
CA TRP A 39 13.51 -6.50 -9.80
C TRP A 39 13.33 -6.71 -8.30
N LEU A 40 14.20 -6.09 -7.48
CA LEU A 40 14.09 -6.15 -6.02
C LEU A 40 12.75 -5.60 -5.54
N LYS A 41 12.34 -4.44 -6.07
CA LYS A 41 11.06 -3.82 -5.74
C LYS A 41 9.88 -4.73 -6.13
N GLU A 42 9.80 -5.14 -7.39
CA GLU A 42 8.71 -5.96 -7.93
C GLU A 42 8.54 -7.29 -7.16
N ASN A 43 9.66 -7.96 -6.86
CA ASN A 43 9.62 -9.23 -6.14
C ASN A 43 9.33 -9.05 -4.64
N ALA A 44 9.86 -8.01 -3.98
CA ALA A 44 9.53 -7.72 -2.59
C ALA A 44 8.03 -7.44 -2.41
N GLU A 45 7.44 -6.67 -3.32
CA GLU A 45 6.00 -6.35 -3.29
C GLU A 45 5.15 -7.60 -3.51
N LEU A 46 5.43 -8.38 -4.56
CA LEU A 46 4.71 -9.61 -4.84
C LEU A 46 4.77 -10.56 -3.65
N LEU A 47 5.97 -10.90 -3.17
CA LEU A 47 6.16 -11.88 -2.11
C LEU A 47 5.53 -11.41 -0.80
N ASN A 48 5.66 -10.13 -0.42
CA ASN A 48 5.01 -9.60 0.76
C ASN A 48 3.47 -9.63 0.65
N ILE A 49 2.88 -9.34 -0.52
CA ILE A 49 1.42 -9.45 -0.72
C ILE A 49 0.97 -10.91 -0.60
N LEU A 50 1.69 -11.85 -1.20
CA LEU A 50 1.39 -13.28 -1.08
C LEU A 50 1.46 -13.71 0.40
N GLU A 51 2.49 -13.27 1.12
CA GLU A 51 2.72 -13.60 2.52
C GLU A 51 1.61 -13.04 3.42
N CYS A 52 1.33 -11.74 3.33
CA CYS A 52 0.39 -11.05 4.21
C CYS A 52 -1.08 -11.41 3.91
N THR A 53 -1.36 -11.87 2.69
CA THR A 53 -2.67 -12.44 2.31
C THR A 53 -2.73 -13.96 2.48
N GLY A 54 -1.78 -14.56 3.20
CA GLY A 54 -1.81 -15.97 3.58
C GLY A 54 -1.84 -16.95 2.41
N GLN A 55 -1.30 -16.56 1.26
CA GLN A 55 -1.15 -17.46 0.12
C GLN A 55 -0.14 -18.55 0.45
N ALA A 56 -0.36 -19.74 -0.10
CA ALA A 56 0.51 -20.89 0.08
C ALA A 56 0.86 -21.46 -1.30
N PRO A 57 1.85 -20.88 -2.01
CA PRO A 57 2.18 -21.28 -3.37
C PRO A 57 2.82 -22.68 -3.44
N GLY A 58 3.37 -23.16 -2.33
CA GLY A 58 4.14 -24.42 -2.27
C GLY A 58 5.61 -24.18 -2.60
N GLN A 59 6.48 -25.07 -2.13
CA GLN A 59 7.94 -24.92 -2.25
C GLN A 59 8.40 -24.87 -3.72
N GLU A 60 7.86 -25.75 -4.58
CA GLU A 60 8.20 -25.81 -6.01
C GLU A 60 7.93 -24.47 -6.72
N ALA A 61 6.89 -23.75 -6.33
CA ALA A 61 6.56 -22.46 -6.92
C ALA A 61 7.57 -21.35 -6.56
N LEU A 62 8.38 -21.54 -5.51
CA LEU A 62 9.42 -20.60 -5.08
C LEU A 62 10.81 -20.94 -5.63
N GLU A 63 10.96 -22.05 -6.36
CA GLU A 63 12.23 -22.45 -7.01
C GLU A 63 12.88 -21.36 -7.87
N PRO A 64 12.14 -20.50 -8.62
CA PRO A 64 12.73 -19.41 -9.38
C PRO A 64 13.61 -18.46 -8.55
N HIS A 65 13.35 -18.34 -7.24
CA HIS A 65 14.11 -17.50 -6.32
C HIS A 65 15.29 -18.21 -5.66
N LEU A 66 15.48 -19.52 -5.85
CA LEU A 66 16.47 -20.30 -5.09
C LEU A 66 17.91 -19.80 -5.27
N ALA A 67 18.30 -19.48 -6.50
CA ALA A 67 19.63 -18.96 -6.80
C ALA A 67 19.87 -17.60 -6.11
N PHE A 68 18.88 -16.71 -6.16
CA PHE A 68 18.91 -15.43 -5.47
C PHE A 68 18.99 -15.62 -3.95
N TYR A 69 18.15 -16.49 -3.40
CA TYR A 69 18.13 -16.79 -1.96
C TYR A 69 19.47 -17.31 -1.44
N THR A 70 20.11 -18.21 -2.20
CA THR A 70 21.42 -18.78 -1.85
C THR A 70 22.52 -17.71 -1.83
N ASP A 71 22.43 -16.71 -2.71
CA ASP A 71 23.42 -15.64 -2.86
C ASP A 71 23.14 -14.42 -1.95
N LEU A 72 22.01 -14.40 -1.24
CA LEU A 72 21.60 -13.28 -0.38
C LEU A 72 22.66 -12.83 0.64
N PRO A 73 23.37 -13.73 1.36
CA PRO A 73 24.38 -13.29 2.32
C PRO A 73 25.51 -12.47 1.69
N GLU A 74 25.98 -12.87 0.50
CA GLU A 74 27.03 -12.13 -0.20
C GLU A 74 26.49 -10.82 -0.77
N ARG A 75 25.31 -10.85 -1.40
CA ARG A 75 24.62 -9.65 -1.90
C ARG A 75 24.41 -8.61 -0.81
N LEU A 76 23.97 -9.03 0.37
CA LEU A 76 23.73 -8.14 1.50
C LEU A 76 25.03 -7.51 2.01
N ARG A 77 26.12 -8.28 2.07
CA ARG A 77 27.44 -7.78 2.46
C ARG A 77 27.99 -6.76 1.47
N PHE A 78 27.79 -6.99 0.18
CA PHE A 78 28.32 -6.13 -0.87
C PHE A 78 27.44 -4.91 -1.16
N PHE A 79 26.11 -5.04 -1.05
CA PHE A 79 25.13 -3.98 -1.30
C PHE A 79 24.25 -3.67 -0.07
N PRO A 80 24.85 -3.26 1.06
CA PRO A 80 24.10 -3.02 2.30
C PRO A 80 23.05 -1.91 2.18
N GLN A 81 23.18 -0.99 1.21
CA GLN A 81 22.17 0.05 0.96
C GLN A 81 20.80 -0.50 0.54
N TYR A 82 20.73 -1.74 0.04
CA TYR A 82 19.48 -2.40 -0.37
C TYR A 82 18.95 -3.40 0.67
N TYR A 83 19.49 -3.39 1.89
CA TYR A 83 19.18 -4.43 2.89
C TYR A 83 17.69 -4.59 3.17
N ARG A 84 16.86 -3.54 3.13
CA ARG A 84 15.42 -3.65 3.36
C ARG A 84 14.73 -4.52 2.32
N PHE A 85 15.07 -4.37 1.03
CA PHE A 85 14.54 -5.23 -0.02
C PHE A 85 15.09 -6.66 0.10
N LEU A 86 16.40 -6.81 0.25
CA LEU A 86 17.07 -8.12 0.35
C LEU A 86 16.53 -8.93 1.53
N LEU A 87 16.43 -8.29 2.70
CA LEU A 87 15.89 -8.89 3.91
C LEU A 87 14.39 -9.16 3.77
N SER A 88 13.58 -8.23 3.23
CA SER A 88 12.15 -8.50 3.03
C SER A 88 11.92 -9.72 2.15
N ILE A 89 12.58 -9.80 0.99
CA ILE A 89 12.47 -10.94 0.07
C ILE A 89 12.87 -12.23 0.79
N CYS A 90 14.00 -12.23 1.51
CA CYS A 90 14.45 -13.39 2.27
C CYS A 90 13.39 -13.90 3.26
N LEU A 91 12.87 -12.98 4.08
CA LEU A 91 11.89 -13.30 5.11
C LEU A 91 10.56 -13.76 4.51
N ASP A 92 10.14 -13.15 3.40
CA ASP A 92 8.89 -13.52 2.71
C ASP A 92 9.00 -14.88 2.04
N LEU A 93 10.14 -15.22 1.42
CA LEU A 93 10.39 -16.55 0.86
C LEU A 93 10.30 -17.64 1.95
N GLU A 94 10.97 -17.43 3.08
CA GLU A 94 10.92 -18.35 4.22
C GLU A 94 9.50 -18.46 4.80
N ASP A 95 8.83 -17.33 5.05
CA ASP A 95 7.46 -17.29 5.59
C ASP A 95 6.43 -17.91 4.60
N LEU A 96 6.71 -17.93 3.30
CA LEU A 96 5.90 -18.58 2.25
C LEU A 96 6.21 -20.08 2.08
N GLY A 97 7.25 -20.60 2.74
CA GLY A 97 7.56 -22.03 2.80
C GLY A 97 8.85 -22.46 2.10
N MET A 98 9.72 -21.54 1.68
CA MET A 98 11.09 -21.90 1.29
C MET A 98 11.88 -22.36 2.52
N PRO A 99 12.56 -23.52 2.49
CA PRO A 99 13.32 -23.99 3.64
C PRO A 99 14.60 -23.17 3.87
N GLY A 100 14.88 -22.88 5.14
CA GLY A 100 16.13 -22.27 5.58
C GLY A 100 15.96 -21.41 6.83
N ASP A 101 17.05 -20.81 7.26
CA ASP A 101 17.09 -19.87 8.40
C ASP A 101 18.02 -18.67 8.10
N THR A 102 18.26 -18.42 6.81
CA THR A 102 19.13 -17.35 6.34
C THR A 102 18.59 -16.00 6.82
N GLY A 103 17.27 -15.82 6.85
CA GLY A 103 16.61 -14.59 7.29
C GLY A 103 16.94 -14.20 8.73
N ALA A 104 17.08 -15.17 9.64
CA ALA A 104 17.49 -14.89 11.01
C ALA A 104 18.95 -14.39 11.07
N GLU A 105 19.86 -15.08 10.37
CA GLU A 105 21.27 -14.68 10.29
C GLU A 105 21.46 -13.29 9.67
N LEU A 106 20.72 -12.99 8.60
CA LEU A 106 20.75 -11.68 7.95
C LEU A 106 20.16 -10.59 8.85
N ALA A 107 19.06 -10.85 9.55
CA ALA A 107 18.49 -9.90 10.51
C ALA A 107 19.50 -9.53 11.62
N ASP A 108 20.15 -10.54 12.21
CA ASP A 108 21.20 -10.33 13.22
C ASP A 108 22.41 -9.58 12.65
N TRP A 109 22.80 -9.88 11.41
CA TRP A 109 23.89 -9.16 10.75
C TRP A 109 23.53 -7.69 10.51
N VAL A 110 22.36 -7.40 9.94
CA VAL A 110 21.84 -6.03 9.71
C VAL A 110 21.83 -5.22 11.00
N ALA A 111 21.34 -5.81 12.09
CA ALA A 111 21.32 -5.15 13.39
C ALA A 111 22.73 -4.89 13.94
N ARG A 112 23.64 -5.88 13.86
CA ARG A 112 25.04 -5.72 14.30
C ARG A 112 25.82 -4.69 13.49
N GLN A 113 25.53 -4.54 12.20
CA GLN A 113 26.15 -3.51 11.36
C GLN A 113 25.57 -2.10 11.60
N GLY A 114 24.47 -1.97 12.35
CA GLY A 114 23.82 -0.69 12.60
C GLY A 114 23.16 -0.08 11.35
N LEU A 115 22.82 -0.88 10.33
CA LEU A 115 22.25 -0.35 9.08
C LEU A 115 20.96 0.47 9.29
N PRO A 116 20.04 0.10 10.20
CA PRO A 116 18.84 0.90 10.48
C PRO A 116 19.14 2.32 11.01
N GLU A 117 20.34 2.57 11.55
CA GLU A 117 20.74 3.88 12.07
C GLU A 117 21.02 4.89 10.93
N ALA A 118 21.30 4.39 9.72
CA ALA A 118 21.57 5.20 8.53
C ALA A 118 20.31 5.59 7.75
N GLU A 119 19.12 5.12 8.16
CA GLU A 119 17.88 5.46 7.48
C GLU A 119 17.58 6.95 7.52
N LEU A 120 17.02 7.49 6.44
CA LEU A 120 16.84 8.93 6.26
C LEU A 120 15.51 9.42 6.85
N SER A 121 14.48 8.58 6.84
CA SER A 121 13.14 8.94 7.32
C SER A 121 12.61 8.00 8.39
N ASP A 122 11.64 8.50 9.16
CA ASP A 122 10.94 7.70 10.16
C ASP A 122 10.19 6.53 9.54
N LEU A 123 9.66 6.69 8.32
CA LEU A 123 9.02 5.59 7.59
C LEU A 123 10.01 4.45 7.34
N GLN A 124 11.21 4.77 6.87
CA GLN A 124 12.25 3.78 6.58
C GLN A 124 12.75 3.11 7.87
N ARG A 125 12.89 3.87 8.96
CA ARG A 125 13.21 3.31 10.30
C ARG A 125 12.13 2.37 10.80
N ALA A 126 10.85 2.70 10.55
CA ALA A 126 9.72 1.85 10.94
C ALA A 126 9.72 0.53 10.19
N GLU A 127 9.98 0.56 8.88
CA GLU A 127 10.15 -0.62 8.04
C GLU A 127 11.30 -1.50 8.54
N ALA A 128 12.48 -0.91 8.77
CA ALA A 128 13.64 -1.62 9.28
C ALA A 128 13.36 -2.31 10.63
N ARG A 129 12.72 -1.58 11.56
CA ARG A 129 12.31 -2.11 12.86
C ARG A 129 11.32 -3.28 12.71
N ARG A 130 10.36 -3.19 11.80
CA ARG A 130 9.43 -4.31 11.49
C ARG A 130 10.20 -5.52 10.95
N LEU A 131 11.04 -5.33 9.94
CA LEU A 131 11.76 -6.43 9.28
C LEU A 131 12.61 -7.22 10.30
N LEU A 132 13.33 -6.53 11.16
CA LEU A 132 14.13 -7.17 12.21
C LEU A 132 13.27 -7.88 13.27
N ALA A 133 12.15 -7.27 13.66
CA ALA A 133 11.23 -7.88 14.63
C ALA A 133 10.62 -9.20 14.15
N ARG A 134 10.51 -9.44 12.83
CA ARG A 134 10.01 -10.72 12.25
C ARG A 134 10.89 -11.93 12.60
N ARG A 135 12.14 -11.71 13.01
CA ARG A 135 13.06 -12.76 13.48
C ARG A 135 13.47 -12.54 14.94
N GLY A 136 12.69 -11.77 15.70
CA GLY A 136 12.94 -11.52 17.12
C GLY A 136 14.11 -10.57 17.41
N VAL A 137 14.68 -9.94 16.37
CA VAL A 137 15.80 -9.01 16.52
C VAL A 137 15.26 -7.65 16.96
N VAL A 138 15.53 -7.30 18.21
CA VAL A 138 15.17 -6.01 18.76
C VAL A 138 16.31 -5.03 18.54
N ILE A 139 16.06 -4.00 17.73
CA ILE A 139 16.99 -2.86 17.66
C ILE A 139 16.95 -2.19 19.02
N SER A 140 18.07 -2.17 19.74
CA SER A 140 18.26 -1.33 20.92
C SER A 140 18.44 0.13 20.46
N SER A 141 17.46 0.68 19.75
CA SER A 141 17.54 2.03 19.22
C SER A 141 17.46 3.02 20.39
N ARG A 142 18.34 4.03 20.41
CA ARG A 142 18.16 5.21 21.26
C ARG A 142 16.89 6.00 20.94
N ASP A 143 16.26 5.73 19.80
CA ASP A 143 15.06 6.42 19.30
C ASP A 143 13.76 5.78 19.82
N ALA A 144 13.47 5.99 21.10
CA ALA A 144 12.19 5.60 21.69
C ALA A 144 10.99 6.41 21.12
N GLY A 145 11.24 7.52 20.42
CA GLY A 145 10.21 8.45 19.93
C GLY A 145 9.64 8.12 18.55
N LEU A 146 10.19 7.13 17.83
CA LEU A 146 9.80 6.83 16.45
C LEU A 146 8.28 6.64 16.29
N THR A 147 7.68 5.76 17.10
CA THR A 147 6.23 5.48 17.01
C THR A 147 5.39 6.73 17.27
N ALA A 148 5.79 7.57 18.23
CA ALA A 148 5.08 8.82 18.53
C ALA A 148 5.12 9.79 17.33
N ARG A 149 6.28 9.97 16.68
CA ARG A 149 6.39 10.84 15.50
C ARG A 149 5.57 10.34 14.32
N LEU A 150 5.49 9.02 14.12
CA LEU A 150 4.62 8.42 13.10
C LEU A 150 3.15 8.71 13.41
N HIS A 151 2.72 8.52 14.66
CA HIS A 151 1.36 8.87 15.10
C HIS A 151 1.07 10.35 14.91
N ASP A 152 1.99 11.24 15.30
CA ASP A 152 1.84 12.69 15.13
C ASP A 152 1.66 13.06 13.65
N PHE A 153 2.40 12.44 12.74
CA PHE A 153 2.26 12.69 11.31
C PHE A 153 0.88 12.25 10.78
N ILE A 154 0.49 10.99 11.03
CA ILE A 154 -0.77 10.45 10.51
C ILE A 154 -2.00 11.06 11.17
N SER A 155 -1.89 11.63 12.38
CA SER A 155 -2.99 12.32 13.06
C SER A 155 -3.28 13.73 12.52
N ARG A 156 -2.46 14.26 11.60
CA ARG A 156 -2.69 15.57 10.98
C ARG A 156 -3.67 15.47 9.82
N SER A 157 -4.93 15.15 10.10
CA SER A 157 -5.99 14.94 9.08
C SER A 157 -6.07 16.04 8.03
N GLN A 158 -5.89 17.31 8.40
CA GLN A 158 -5.87 18.44 7.46
C GLN A 158 -4.80 18.33 6.36
N THR A 159 -3.66 17.66 6.62
CA THR A 159 -2.65 17.34 5.61
C THR A 159 -3.22 16.43 4.52
N PHE A 160 -4.10 15.50 4.91
CA PHE A 160 -4.71 14.49 4.05
C PHE A 160 -6.03 14.95 3.41
N ALA A 161 -6.51 16.15 3.76
CA ALA A 161 -7.54 16.85 2.99
C ALA A 161 -6.98 17.57 1.76
N LEU A 162 -5.65 17.56 1.55
CA LEU A 162 -4.99 18.23 0.43
C LEU A 162 -4.45 17.21 -0.58
N PRO A 163 -4.52 17.47 -1.91
CA PRO A 163 -3.93 16.60 -2.92
C PRO A 163 -2.41 16.46 -2.77
N ASN A 164 -1.97 15.46 -2.02
CA ASN A 164 -0.56 15.11 -1.82
C ASN A 164 -0.42 13.59 -1.79
N LYS A 165 -0.21 13.00 -2.99
CA LYS A 165 -0.07 11.56 -3.17
C LYS A 165 1.01 10.96 -2.27
N LYS A 166 2.17 11.62 -2.20
CA LYS A 166 3.30 11.13 -1.40
C LYS A 166 2.91 10.97 0.06
N ALA A 167 2.28 12.00 0.65
CA ALA A 167 1.81 11.91 2.03
C ALA A 167 0.80 10.77 2.22
N ALA A 168 -0.13 10.58 1.27
CA ALA A 168 -1.13 9.52 1.35
C ALA A 168 -0.51 8.10 1.30
N TYR A 169 0.49 7.85 0.45
CA TYR A 169 1.24 6.58 0.47
C TYR A 169 2.07 6.41 1.76
N GLU A 170 2.67 7.49 2.29
CA GLU A 170 3.36 7.38 3.58
C GLU A 170 2.39 7.05 4.72
N LEU A 171 1.16 7.59 4.68
CA LEU A 171 0.10 7.25 5.63
C LEU A 171 -0.25 5.75 5.57
N THR A 172 -0.51 5.18 4.40
CA THR A 172 -0.84 3.76 4.25
C THR A 172 0.31 2.87 4.72
N HIS A 173 1.55 3.18 4.33
CA HIS A 173 2.73 2.42 4.73
C HIS A 173 2.98 2.47 6.25
N ILE A 174 2.74 3.60 6.92
CA ILE A 174 2.82 3.67 8.39
C ILE A 174 1.83 2.69 9.01
N VAL A 175 0.59 2.66 8.53
CA VAL A 175 -0.41 1.70 9.01
C VAL A 175 0.02 0.26 8.73
N PHE A 176 0.55 -0.03 7.55
CA PHE A 176 1.08 -1.36 7.22
C PHE A 176 2.22 -1.78 8.15
N TYR A 177 3.17 -0.90 8.46
CA TYR A 177 4.27 -1.24 9.35
C TYR A 177 3.83 -1.37 10.81
N LEU A 178 2.97 -0.48 11.31
CA LEU A 178 2.47 -0.53 12.68
C LEU A 178 1.55 -1.72 12.93
N SER A 179 0.81 -2.17 11.91
CA SER A 179 -0.06 -3.36 11.99
C SER A 179 0.67 -4.67 11.68
N GLU A 180 1.96 -4.60 11.31
CA GLU A 180 2.72 -5.73 10.75
C GLU A 180 2.00 -6.38 9.57
N TYR A 181 1.50 -5.55 8.65
CA TYR A 181 0.65 -5.94 7.51
C TYR A 181 -0.57 -6.74 7.98
N GLY A 182 -1.26 -6.23 9.00
CA GLY A 182 -2.50 -6.80 9.51
C GLY A 182 -2.35 -7.95 10.51
N ARG A 183 -1.12 -8.30 10.94
CA ARG A 183 -0.88 -9.34 11.96
C ARG A 183 -1.26 -8.88 13.37
N ARG A 184 -1.27 -7.57 13.63
CA ARG A 184 -1.67 -6.99 14.92
C ARG A 184 -2.43 -5.68 14.77
N ALA A 185 -3.14 -5.30 15.84
CA ALA A 185 -3.73 -3.99 15.93
C ALA A 185 -2.62 -2.91 15.96
N PRO A 186 -2.72 -1.86 15.13
CA PRO A 186 -1.73 -0.78 15.06
C PRO A 186 -1.88 0.30 16.15
N ASP A 187 -2.91 0.22 17.01
CA ASP A 187 -3.21 1.20 18.08
C ASP A 187 -3.22 2.66 17.58
N LEU A 188 -3.87 2.90 16.44
CA LEU A 188 -3.90 4.23 15.82
C LEU A 188 -4.75 5.22 16.64
N PRO A 189 -4.33 6.49 16.72
CA PRO A 189 -5.17 7.58 17.19
C PRO A 189 -6.43 7.74 16.31
N ALA A 190 -7.52 8.26 16.89
CA ALA A 190 -8.78 8.46 16.17
C ALA A 190 -8.62 9.38 14.96
N GLU A 191 -7.75 10.38 15.06
CA GLU A 191 -7.45 11.34 13.99
C GLU A 191 -6.78 10.67 12.78
N ALA A 192 -6.01 9.60 12.99
CA ALA A 192 -5.41 8.83 11.90
C ALA A 192 -6.47 8.11 11.06
N LEU A 193 -7.58 7.69 11.67
CA LEU A 193 -8.72 7.12 10.95
C LEU A 193 -9.40 8.17 10.07
N VAL A 194 -9.52 9.41 10.57
CA VAL A 194 -10.00 10.55 9.77
C VAL A 194 -9.05 10.85 8.61
N SER A 195 -7.74 10.77 8.82
CA SER A 195 -6.74 10.92 7.75
C SER A 195 -6.90 9.88 6.65
N LEU A 196 -7.16 8.61 7.01
CA LEU A 196 -7.45 7.54 6.04
C LEU A 196 -8.72 7.84 5.24
N GLU A 197 -9.78 8.31 5.90
CA GLU A 197 -11.02 8.70 5.21
C GLU A 197 -10.79 9.86 4.22
N TYR A 198 -10.05 10.90 4.62
CA TYR A 198 -9.76 12.05 3.77
C TYR A 198 -8.87 11.69 2.57
N ALA A 199 -7.83 10.89 2.82
CA ALA A 199 -6.99 10.36 1.75
C ALA A 199 -7.82 9.50 0.78
N GLY A 200 -8.78 8.70 1.32
CA GLY A 200 -9.68 7.86 0.53
C GLY A 200 -10.59 8.67 -0.39
N LEU A 201 -11.16 9.76 0.13
CA LEU A 201 -11.94 10.72 -0.66
C LEU A 201 -11.12 11.33 -1.81
N LEU A 202 -9.86 11.74 -1.55
CA LEU A 202 -8.98 12.26 -2.60
C LEU A 202 -8.64 11.20 -3.64
N ALA A 203 -8.28 9.98 -3.21
CA ALA A 203 -7.95 8.89 -4.12
C ALA A 203 -9.16 8.53 -5.01
N TYR A 204 -10.37 8.52 -4.44
CA TYR A 204 -11.61 8.31 -5.19
C TYR A 204 -11.91 9.43 -6.17
N LEU A 205 -11.84 10.70 -5.75
CA LEU A 205 -12.05 11.86 -6.63
C LEU A 205 -11.00 11.95 -7.75
N GLU A 206 -9.81 11.40 -7.54
CA GLU A 206 -8.77 11.28 -8.57
C GLU A 206 -8.98 10.06 -9.48
N GLN A 207 -9.81 9.09 -9.08
CA GLN A 207 -9.96 7.78 -9.70
C GLN A 207 -8.63 6.98 -9.69
N ASN A 208 -7.87 7.13 -8.61
CA ASN A 208 -6.60 6.45 -8.37
C ASN A 208 -6.84 5.11 -7.65
N ALA A 209 -6.89 4.02 -8.42
CA ALA A 209 -7.21 2.70 -7.89
C ALA A 209 -6.12 2.13 -7.00
N ASP A 210 -4.87 2.42 -7.35
CA ASP A 210 -3.69 2.01 -6.60
C ASP A 210 -3.73 2.52 -5.15
N LEU A 211 -3.79 3.85 -5.00
CA LEU A 211 -3.82 4.48 -3.68
C LEU A 211 -5.11 4.15 -2.91
N LEU A 212 -6.27 4.11 -3.58
CA LEU A 212 -7.53 3.78 -2.91
C LEU A 212 -7.53 2.34 -2.38
N ALA A 213 -6.92 1.40 -3.10
CA ALA A 213 -6.77 0.02 -2.66
C ALA A 213 -5.91 -0.06 -1.39
N GLU A 214 -4.76 0.64 -1.36
CA GLU A 214 -3.95 0.70 -0.13
C GLU A 214 -4.70 1.31 1.06
N ILE A 215 -5.48 2.38 0.83
CA ILE A 215 -6.27 3.02 1.88
C ILE A 215 -7.33 2.05 2.41
N CYS A 216 -8.03 1.34 1.54
CA CYS A 216 -9.00 0.33 1.95
C CYS A 216 -8.35 -0.79 2.78
N VAL A 217 -7.16 -1.24 2.40
CA VAL A 217 -6.40 -2.23 3.20
C VAL A 217 -5.98 -1.64 4.55
N ALA A 218 -5.43 -0.42 4.56
CA ALA A 218 -4.98 0.26 5.78
C ALA A 218 -6.14 0.46 6.76
N MET A 219 -7.31 0.87 6.28
CA MET A 219 -8.54 0.96 7.07
C MET A 219 -8.89 -0.38 7.71
N ARG A 220 -8.84 -1.49 6.96
CA ARG A 220 -9.11 -2.83 7.49
C ARG A 220 -8.10 -3.26 8.54
N TYR A 221 -6.81 -3.02 8.33
CA TYR A 221 -5.77 -3.29 9.32
C TYR A 221 -5.87 -2.40 10.57
N ALA A 222 -6.43 -1.20 10.42
CA ALA A 222 -6.79 -0.32 11.53
C ALA A 222 -8.10 -0.73 12.24
N GLY A 223 -8.75 -1.81 11.83
CA GLY A 223 -10.00 -2.29 12.43
C GLY A 223 -11.25 -1.53 11.99
N THR A 224 -11.17 -0.77 10.89
CA THR A 224 -12.31 -0.04 10.31
C THR A 224 -12.74 -0.66 8.98
N THR A 225 -14.01 -0.47 8.62
CA THR A 225 -14.55 -0.96 7.34
C THR A 225 -14.53 0.17 6.32
N PRO A 226 -13.87 -0.01 5.16
CA PRO A 226 -13.91 0.97 4.07
C PRO A 226 -15.31 1.18 3.52
N SER A 227 -15.52 2.30 2.83
CA SER A 227 -16.79 2.60 2.18
C SER A 227 -17.15 1.50 1.15
N PRO A 228 -18.39 0.99 1.13
CA PRO A 228 -18.82 0.02 0.12
C PRO A 228 -18.77 0.62 -1.30
N ILE A 229 -18.91 1.94 -1.44
CA ILE A 229 -18.77 2.64 -2.73
C ILE A 229 -17.36 2.44 -3.29
N TRP A 230 -16.33 2.69 -2.46
CA TRP A 230 -14.92 2.52 -2.84
C TRP A 230 -14.60 1.07 -3.18
N GLU A 231 -15.04 0.12 -2.36
CA GLU A 231 -14.76 -1.30 -2.61
C GLU A 231 -15.50 -1.85 -3.83
N ASN A 232 -16.73 -1.40 -4.10
CA ASN A 232 -17.44 -1.77 -5.32
C ASN A 232 -16.72 -1.22 -6.56
N TRP A 233 -16.27 0.02 -6.50
CA TRP A 233 -15.49 0.63 -7.58
C TRP A 233 -14.15 -0.09 -7.80
N LEU A 234 -13.41 -0.43 -6.73
CA LEU A 234 -12.19 -1.22 -6.82
C LEU A 234 -12.43 -2.62 -7.41
N ALA A 235 -13.54 -3.27 -7.06
CA ALA A 235 -13.92 -4.54 -7.68
C ALA A 235 -14.17 -4.40 -9.19
N GLY A 236 -14.78 -3.29 -9.61
CA GLY A 236 -14.92 -2.92 -11.02
C GLY A 236 -13.57 -2.67 -11.71
N ALA A 237 -12.68 -1.89 -11.07
CA ALA A 237 -11.33 -1.63 -11.56
C ALA A 237 -10.52 -2.92 -11.73
N MET A 238 -10.58 -3.82 -10.74
CA MET A 238 -9.98 -5.15 -10.80
C MET A 238 -10.51 -5.98 -11.97
N GLY A 239 -11.82 -5.89 -12.25
CA GLY A 239 -12.45 -6.55 -13.40
C GLY A 239 -12.08 -5.98 -14.76
N ALA A 240 -11.50 -4.78 -14.81
CA ALA A 240 -11.08 -4.09 -16.04
C ALA A 240 -9.62 -4.40 -16.45
N PHE A 241 -8.91 -5.21 -15.67
CA PHE A 241 -7.57 -5.67 -16.03
C PHE A 241 -7.62 -6.78 -17.08
N SER A 242 -6.64 -6.72 -17.99
CA SER A 242 -6.32 -7.77 -18.94
C SER A 242 -4.86 -8.16 -18.80
N LEU A 243 -4.58 -9.46 -18.80
CA LEU A 243 -3.22 -9.98 -18.81
C LEU A 243 -2.79 -10.30 -20.24
N ARG A 244 -1.57 -9.87 -20.61
CA ARG A 244 -0.90 -10.24 -21.86
C ARG A 244 0.28 -11.15 -21.54
N SER A 245 0.50 -12.18 -22.34
CA SER A 245 1.55 -13.19 -22.10
C SER A 245 2.45 -13.42 -23.31
N GLY A 246 3.64 -13.97 -23.07
CA GLY A 246 4.61 -14.30 -24.11
C GLY A 246 5.10 -13.06 -24.85
N ALA A 247 5.17 -13.13 -26.19
CA ALA A 247 5.71 -12.04 -27.03
C ALA A 247 4.90 -10.72 -26.96
N GLN A 248 3.69 -10.75 -26.38
CA GLN A 248 2.84 -9.56 -26.21
C GLN A 248 3.00 -8.90 -24.84
N ALA A 249 3.84 -9.46 -23.96
CA ALA A 249 4.09 -8.88 -22.65
C ALA A 249 5.01 -7.66 -22.75
N ASP A 250 4.66 -6.61 -22.00
CA ASP A 250 5.45 -5.38 -21.88
C ASP A 250 5.91 -5.19 -20.42
N MET A 251 7.12 -4.69 -20.22
CA MET A 251 7.63 -4.34 -18.89
C MET A 251 7.02 -3.05 -18.35
N GLN A 252 6.55 -2.15 -19.21
CA GLN A 252 5.85 -0.94 -18.81
C GLN A 252 4.34 -1.21 -18.77
N ASP A 253 3.85 -1.51 -17.57
CA ASP A 253 2.48 -1.97 -17.36
C ASP A 253 1.96 -1.58 -15.97
N ASP A 254 0.75 -2.01 -15.65
CA ASP A 254 -0.01 -1.66 -14.44
C ASP A 254 0.10 -2.72 -13.34
N TYR A 255 1.22 -3.45 -13.24
CA TYR A 255 1.34 -4.58 -12.30
C TYR A 255 1.11 -4.19 -10.84
N HIS A 256 1.60 -3.02 -10.42
CA HIS A 256 1.49 -2.57 -9.03
C HIS A 256 0.01 -2.36 -8.67
N GLU A 257 -0.71 -1.59 -9.51
CA GLU A 257 -2.13 -1.35 -9.33
C GLU A 257 -2.93 -2.67 -9.35
N TYR A 258 -2.57 -3.62 -10.22
CA TYR A 258 -3.15 -4.97 -10.24
C TYR A 258 -2.96 -5.72 -8.91
N LEU A 259 -1.72 -5.77 -8.41
CA LEU A 259 -1.38 -6.50 -7.17
C LEU A 259 -2.06 -5.89 -5.95
N VAL A 260 -2.05 -4.55 -5.82
CA VAL A 260 -2.67 -3.86 -4.70
C VAL A 260 -4.20 -3.94 -4.75
N CYS A 261 -4.83 -3.85 -5.94
CA CYS A 261 -6.27 -4.08 -6.09
C CYS A 261 -6.66 -5.53 -5.72
N ALA A 262 -5.85 -6.51 -6.15
CA ALA A 262 -6.05 -7.91 -5.76
C ALA A 262 -5.91 -8.09 -4.24
N TRP A 263 -4.91 -7.45 -3.62
CA TRP A 263 -4.73 -7.43 -2.17
C TRP A 263 -5.95 -6.86 -1.45
N ALA A 264 -6.47 -5.70 -1.88
CA ALA A 264 -7.68 -5.12 -1.32
C ALA A 264 -8.90 -6.04 -1.45
N GLY A 265 -9.09 -6.68 -2.60
CA GLY A 265 -10.17 -7.66 -2.83
C GLY A 265 -10.07 -8.90 -1.92
N LEU A 266 -8.84 -9.39 -1.68
CA LEU A 266 -8.58 -10.46 -0.72
C LEU A 266 -8.86 -10.00 0.71
N ALA A 267 -8.30 -8.85 1.14
CA ALA A 267 -8.50 -8.28 2.47
C ALA A 267 -9.99 -8.03 2.79
N ALA A 268 -10.78 -7.65 1.77
CA ALA A 268 -12.22 -7.45 1.87
C ALA A 268 -13.05 -8.74 1.76
N GLN A 269 -12.40 -9.90 1.60
CA GLN A 269 -13.04 -11.21 1.37
C GLN A 269 -13.98 -11.25 0.15
N ARG A 270 -13.77 -10.34 -0.81
CA ARG A 270 -14.55 -10.26 -2.07
C ARG A 270 -14.01 -11.21 -3.13
N GLY A 271 -12.78 -11.69 -2.94
CA GLY A 271 -12.18 -12.79 -3.69
C GLY A 271 -10.94 -12.39 -4.46
N ALA A 272 -10.31 -13.40 -5.05
CA ALA A 272 -9.15 -13.24 -5.93
C ALA A 272 -9.59 -12.84 -7.35
N PRO A 273 -8.70 -12.21 -8.15
CA PRO A 273 -8.90 -12.05 -9.58
C PRO A 273 -9.26 -13.38 -10.26
N ALA A 274 -10.19 -13.32 -11.21
CA ALA A 274 -10.68 -14.52 -11.89
C ALA A 274 -9.68 -15.09 -12.91
N GLN A 275 -8.93 -14.21 -13.59
CA GLN A 275 -7.95 -14.57 -14.60
C GLN A 275 -6.70 -15.18 -13.95
N ALA A 276 -6.32 -16.38 -14.38
CA ALA A 276 -5.07 -17.00 -13.97
C ALA A 276 -3.90 -16.49 -14.83
N VAL A 277 -2.73 -16.32 -14.22
CA VAL A 277 -1.50 -16.01 -14.95
C VAL A 277 -1.02 -17.27 -15.68
N ALA A 278 -0.71 -17.12 -16.97
CA ALA A 278 -0.11 -18.19 -17.77
C ALA A 278 1.42 -18.22 -17.57
N PRO A 279 2.09 -19.38 -17.69
CA PRO A 279 3.55 -19.47 -17.60
C PRO A 279 4.28 -18.58 -18.61
N GLY A 280 5.45 -18.06 -18.21
CA GLY A 280 6.31 -17.21 -19.05
C GLY A 280 6.11 -15.70 -18.84
N PRO A 281 6.57 -14.86 -19.78
CA PRO A 281 6.42 -13.41 -19.70
C PRO A 281 4.96 -12.99 -19.52
N VAL A 282 4.70 -12.05 -18.61
CA VAL A 282 3.37 -11.54 -18.28
C VAL A 282 3.42 -10.02 -18.10
N SER A 283 2.35 -9.35 -18.55
CA SER A 283 2.09 -7.94 -18.25
C SER A 283 0.61 -7.67 -17.96
N PHE A 284 0.34 -6.62 -17.19
CA PHE A 284 -0.96 -6.28 -16.63
C PHE A 284 -1.43 -4.94 -17.18
N HIS A 285 -2.59 -4.91 -17.83
CA HIS A 285 -3.09 -3.69 -18.48
C HIS A 285 -4.51 -3.42 -18.02
N ARG A 286 -4.72 -2.29 -17.36
CA ARG A 286 -6.08 -1.81 -17.08
C ARG A 286 -6.57 -0.97 -18.23
N VAL A 287 -7.83 -1.19 -18.64
CA VAL A 287 -8.48 -0.26 -19.56
C VAL A 287 -8.57 1.12 -18.88
N ALA A 288 -8.08 2.16 -19.57
CA ALA A 288 -8.07 3.51 -19.05
C ALA A 288 -9.48 3.91 -18.59
N GLY A 289 -9.59 4.25 -17.30
CA GLY A 289 -10.84 4.71 -16.70
C GLY A 289 -11.16 6.16 -17.08
N TRP A 290 -12.28 6.64 -16.57
CA TRP A 290 -12.64 8.05 -16.67
C TRP A 290 -11.67 8.92 -15.86
N ARG A 291 -11.41 10.12 -16.37
CA ARG A 291 -10.63 11.11 -15.62
C ARG A 291 -11.46 11.59 -14.41
N GLY A 292 -10.90 11.46 -13.22
CA GLY A 292 -11.55 11.93 -11.98
C GLY A 292 -11.71 13.45 -11.92
N PRO A 293 -12.75 13.97 -11.23
CA PRO A 293 -13.06 15.40 -11.17
C PRO A 293 -12.11 16.21 -10.27
N LEU A 294 -11.21 15.58 -9.50
CA LEU A 294 -10.38 16.26 -8.49
C LEU A 294 -9.66 17.52 -9.01
N ARG A 295 -9.10 17.45 -10.23
CA ARG A 295 -8.40 18.59 -10.85
C ARG A 295 -9.37 19.72 -11.17
N ASP A 296 -10.53 19.41 -11.74
CA ASP A 296 -11.50 20.42 -12.16
C ASP A 296 -12.12 21.12 -10.94
N ILE A 297 -12.39 20.35 -9.87
CA ILE A 297 -12.80 20.90 -8.58
C ILE A 297 -11.70 21.81 -8.00
N SER A 298 -10.44 21.37 -8.03
CA SER A 298 -9.31 22.16 -7.51
C SER A 298 -9.12 23.48 -8.27
N GLU A 299 -9.20 23.44 -9.60
CA GLU A 299 -9.13 24.63 -10.44
C GLU A 299 -10.32 25.58 -10.20
N CYS A 300 -11.52 25.03 -10.04
CA CYS A 300 -12.73 25.77 -9.71
C CYS A 300 -12.57 26.56 -8.40
N ILE A 301 -12.17 25.89 -7.31
CA ILE A 301 -11.92 26.50 -6.00
C ILE A 301 -10.81 27.55 -6.06
N TYR A 302 -9.74 27.27 -6.82
CA TYR A 302 -8.65 28.23 -6.99
C TYR A 302 -9.12 29.52 -7.67
N ARG A 303 -9.89 29.41 -8.76
CA ARG A 303 -10.42 30.57 -9.51
C ARG A 303 -11.37 31.44 -8.68
N MET A 304 -12.04 30.88 -7.68
CA MET A 304 -12.90 31.64 -6.77
C MET A 304 -12.14 32.61 -5.87
N GLY A 305 -10.83 32.43 -5.67
CA GLY A 305 -10.01 33.36 -4.90
C GLY A 305 -10.56 33.60 -3.49
N PRO A 306 -10.78 34.86 -3.05
CA PRO A 306 -11.37 35.19 -1.76
C PRO A 306 -12.84 34.76 -1.58
N ALA A 307 -13.55 34.42 -2.66
CA ALA A 307 -14.95 34.01 -2.58
C ALA A 307 -15.13 32.53 -2.20
N ARG A 308 -14.04 31.74 -2.18
CA ARG A 308 -14.10 30.32 -1.79
C ARG A 308 -14.48 30.18 -0.32
N SER A 309 -15.29 29.17 -0.02
CA SER A 309 -15.77 28.86 1.33
C SER A 309 -15.41 27.42 1.68
N GLY A 310 -15.25 27.14 2.99
CA GLY A 310 -15.19 25.76 3.49
C GLY A 310 -16.56 25.09 3.62
N ASP A 311 -17.64 25.85 3.46
CA ASP A 311 -19.01 25.35 3.48
C ASP A 311 -19.32 24.63 2.15
N TRP A 312 -19.45 23.31 2.22
CA TRP A 312 -19.75 22.47 1.06
C TRP A 312 -21.07 22.84 0.40
N HIS A 313 -22.15 23.00 1.17
CA HIS A 313 -23.48 23.28 0.62
C HIS A 313 -23.53 24.60 -0.14
N ARG A 314 -22.77 25.60 0.30
CA ARG A 314 -22.61 26.86 -0.43
C ARG A 314 -21.83 26.69 -1.74
N MET A 315 -20.81 25.85 -1.74
CA MET A 315 -19.86 25.69 -2.85
C MET A 315 -20.34 24.70 -3.90
N ARG A 316 -21.14 23.71 -3.50
CA ARG A 316 -21.62 22.60 -4.34
C ARG A 316 -22.24 23.06 -5.66
N PRO A 317 -23.16 24.05 -5.74
CA PRO A 317 -23.76 24.46 -7.01
C PRO A 317 -22.74 25.03 -8.00
N GLN A 318 -21.74 25.76 -7.50
CA GLN A 318 -20.72 26.40 -8.32
C GLN A 318 -19.72 25.38 -8.85
N ILE A 319 -19.34 24.41 -8.02
CA ILE A 319 -18.46 23.31 -8.42
C ILE A 319 -19.18 22.41 -9.42
N ALA A 320 -20.43 22.00 -9.13
CA ALA A 320 -21.21 21.13 -10.00
C ALA A 320 -21.39 21.71 -11.41
N ALA A 321 -21.58 23.03 -11.53
CA ALA A 321 -21.70 23.71 -12.82
C ALA A 321 -20.43 23.67 -13.69
N GLN A 322 -19.28 23.27 -13.14
CA GLN A 322 -18.00 23.18 -13.86
C GLN A 322 -17.61 21.75 -14.24
N LEU A 323 -18.36 20.75 -13.78
CA LEU A 323 -18.03 19.34 -14.00
C LEU A 323 -18.78 18.78 -15.22
N SER A 324 -18.17 17.79 -15.86
CA SER A 324 -18.88 16.90 -16.78
C SER A 324 -19.92 16.06 -16.01
N GLU A 325 -20.82 15.41 -16.74
CA GLU A 325 -21.78 14.45 -16.17
C GLU A 325 -21.07 13.37 -15.34
N THR A 326 -20.07 12.70 -15.92
CA THR A 326 -19.25 11.71 -15.20
C THR A 326 -18.54 12.29 -13.98
N GLY A 327 -18.03 13.53 -14.07
CA GLY A 327 -17.40 14.20 -12.94
C GLY A 327 -18.39 14.51 -11.81
N HIS A 328 -19.63 14.85 -12.17
CA HIS A 328 -20.73 15.06 -11.23
C HIS A 328 -21.16 13.76 -10.54
N ASP A 329 -21.23 12.66 -11.28
CA ASP A 329 -21.55 11.34 -10.73
C ASP A 329 -20.49 10.89 -9.71
N ILE A 330 -19.20 10.97 -10.08
CA ILE A 330 -18.09 10.63 -9.18
C ILE A 330 -18.11 11.50 -7.91
N LEU A 331 -18.36 12.80 -8.05
CA LEU A 331 -18.46 13.71 -6.91
C LEU A 331 -19.64 13.36 -5.99
N THR A 332 -20.78 12.99 -6.57
CA THR A 332 -21.98 12.58 -5.82
C THR A 332 -21.73 11.28 -5.05
N GLU A 333 -21.04 10.31 -5.67
CA GLU A 333 -20.63 9.08 -4.99
C GLU A 333 -19.57 9.35 -3.90
N ALA A 334 -18.64 10.28 -4.13
CA ALA A 334 -17.67 10.69 -3.11
C ALA A 334 -18.38 11.30 -1.89
N GLU A 335 -19.35 12.19 -2.09
CA GLU A 335 -20.20 12.77 -1.03
C GLU A 335 -20.94 11.68 -0.26
N ALA A 336 -21.48 10.67 -0.96
CA ALA A 336 -22.16 9.53 -0.33
C ALA A 336 -21.21 8.54 0.36
N SER A 337 -19.91 8.57 0.07
CA SER A 337 -18.96 7.54 0.52
C SER A 337 -18.43 7.75 1.94
N SER A 338 -18.53 8.96 2.50
CA SER A 338 -18.10 9.27 3.87
C SER A 338 -19.04 10.30 4.52
N PRO A 339 -19.43 10.10 5.79
CA PRO A 339 -20.18 11.11 6.55
C PRO A 339 -19.36 12.36 6.87
N ARG A 340 -18.03 12.34 6.62
CA ARG A 340 -17.12 13.46 6.87
C ARG A 340 -16.82 14.28 5.62
N PHE A 341 -17.59 14.10 4.55
CA PHE A 341 -17.34 14.81 3.29
C PHE A 341 -17.28 16.33 3.47
N ASP A 342 -18.19 16.91 4.26
CA ASP A 342 -18.23 18.34 4.54
C ASP A 342 -16.98 18.82 5.29
N ASP A 343 -16.56 18.09 6.32
CA ASP A 343 -15.34 18.41 7.09
C ASP A 343 -14.08 18.29 6.21
N PHE A 344 -14.03 17.23 5.39
CA PHE A 344 -12.98 17.04 4.38
C PHE A 344 -12.95 18.24 3.43
N PHE A 345 -14.11 18.64 2.90
CA PHE A 345 -14.23 19.73 1.95
C PHE A 345 -13.79 21.07 2.56
N ALA A 346 -14.10 21.32 3.83
CA ALA A 346 -13.66 22.51 4.54
C ALA A 346 -12.12 22.66 4.54
N GLY A 347 -11.40 21.56 4.79
CA GLY A 347 -9.94 21.52 4.69
C GLY A 347 -9.43 21.63 3.24
N PHE A 348 -10.05 20.88 2.33
CA PHE A 348 -9.72 20.88 0.91
C PHE A 348 -9.91 22.24 0.24
N ALA A 349 -10.90 23.04 0.67
CA ALA A 349 -11.18 24.36 0.12
C ALA A 349 -10.13 25.42 0.47
N ARG A 350 -9.32 25.21 1.53
CA ARG A 350 -8.27 26.15 1.99
C ARG A 350 -8.81 27.59 2.09
N SER A 351 -10.00 27.73 2.66
CA SER A 351 -10.70 29.02 2.76
C SER A 351 -10.18 29.91 3.89
N SER A 352 -9.40 29.34 4.81
CA SER A 352 -8.68 30.09 5.84
C SER A 352 -7.66 31.04 5.19
N LEU A 353 -7.87 32.35 5.34
CA LEU A 353 -6.97 33.37 4.80
C LEU A 353 -5.62 33.32 5.55
N MET A 354 -4.50 33.25 4.82
CA MET A 354 -3.20 33.63 5.36
C MET A 354 -3.28 35.10 5.78
N ARG A 355 -3.24 35.39 7.09
CA ARG A 355 -2.95 36.73 7.56
C ARG A 355 -1.47 36.99 7.34
N VAL A 356 -1.13 37.63 6.23
CA VAL A 356 0.21 38.20 6.05
C VAL A 356 0.25 39.43 6.98
N ALA A 357 1.06 39.36 8.04
CA ALA A 357 1.38 40.53 8.82
C ALA A 357 2.14 41.49 7.89
N GLY A 358 1.53 42.65 7.63
CA GLY A 358 2.11 43.71 6.79
C GLY A 358 3.24 44.45 7.48
#